data_AF-A0A7V1FU08-F1
#
_entry.id   AF-A0A7V1FU08-F1
#
_cell.length_a   1.000
_cell.length_b   1.000
_cell.length_c   1.000
_cell.angle_alpha   90.00
_cell.angle_beta   90.00
_cell.angle_gamma   90.00
#
_symmetry.space_group_name_H-M   'P 1'
#
loop_
_entity.id
_entity.type
_entity.pdbx_description
1 polymer ?
#
loop_
_entity_poly.entity_id
_entity_poly.type
_entity_poly.pdbx_seq_one_letter_code
_entity_poly.pdbx_strand_id
1 'polypeptide(L)'
;IAPAFWDFLIDTAENGIIQSIDRVYDEILKGNDDLAGWVKNSFPFAFVNTKNDSDVLNNYGKLINWAYKHSQFNQAAKDEFTRVENADPWIISYAMYNGFVVETQEVLDKNVMKNIPIPNVCVAFNVKYINTFTLLRELNFKFN
;
A
#
# COMPACT_ATOMS: atom_id res chain seq x y z
N ILE A 1 23.46 -4.55 -1.74
CA ILE A 1 22.02 -4.93 -1.92
C ILE A 1 21.85 -6.34 -1.34
N ALA A 2 20.70 -6.67 -0.74
CA ALA A 2 20.43 -7.95 -0.06
C ALA A 2 19.70 -8.95 -0.99
N PRO A 3 20.39 -9.87 -1.68
CA PRO A 3 19.78 -10.72 -2.72
C PRO A 3 18.67 -11.62 -2.18
N ALA A 4 18.90 -12.25 -1.03
CA ALA A 4 17.93 -13.13 -0.38
C ALA A 4 16.58 -12.44 -0.12
N PHE A 5 16.57 -11.12 0.14
CA PHE A 5 15.34 -10.37 0.34
C PHE A 5 14.52 -10.25 -0.97
N TRP A 6 15.18 -10.01 -2.11
CA TRP A 6 14.51 -9.88 -3.40
C TRP A 6 13.97 -11.23 -3.89
N ASP A 7 14.75 -12.30 -3.73
CA ASP A 7 14.31 -13.66 -4.06
C ASP A 7 13.10 -14.05 -3.19
N PHE A 8 13.15 -13.74 -1.89
CA PHE A 8 12.02 -13.95 -0.98
C PHE A 8 10.75 -13.19 -1.41
N LEU A 9 10.87 -11.94 -1.86
CA LEU A 9 9.71 -11.19 -2.37
C LEU A 9 9.10 -11.88 -3.59
N ILE A 10 9.92 -12.35 -4.54
CA ILE A 10 9.48 -13.10 -5.72
C ILE A 10 8.73 -14.35 -5.28
N ASP A 11 9.36 -15.21 -4.48
CA ASP A 11 8.76 -16.47 -4.03
C ASP A 11 7.42 -16.25 -3.30
N THR A 12 7.37 -15.27 -2.40
CA THR A 12 6.12 -14.98 -1.65
C THR A 12 5.03 -14.39 -2.53
N ALA A 13 5.38 -13.60 -3.55
CA ALA A 13 4.43 -13.06 -4.50
C ALA A 13 3.91 -14.13 -5.48
N GLU A 14 4.75 -15.05 -5.94
CA GLU A 14 4.33 -16.18 -6.78
C GLU A 14 3.30 -17.08 -6.07
N ASN A 15 3.40 -17.18 -4.75
CA ASN A 15 2.45 -17.89 -3.91
C ASN A 15 1.22 -17.05 -3.51
N GLY A 16 1.09 -15.81 -4.01
CA GLY A 16 -0.02 -14.90 -3.74
C GLY A 16 -0.06 -14.35 -2.30
N ILE A 17 1.02 -14.51 -1.53
CA ILE A 17 1.10 -14.05 -0.14
C ILE A 17 1.37 -12.54 -0.09
N ILE A 18 2.27 -12.06 -0.96
CA ILE A 18 2.57 -10.64 -1.13
C ILE A 18 2.04 -10.20 -2.49
N GLN A 19 1.32 -9.07 -2.49
CA GLN A 19 0.86 -8.42 -3.70
C GLN A 19 1.01 -6.91 -3.53
N SER A 20 1.14 -6.22 -4.66
CA SER A 20 1.04 -4.77 -4.75
C SER A 20 0.05 -4.41 -5.84
N ILE A 21 -0.20 -3.12 -6.06
CA ILE A 21 -1.22 -2.64 -7.00
C ILE A 21 -0.62 -1.85 -8.16
N ASP A 22 -1.33 -1.82 -9.27
CA ASP A 22 -0.98 -1.07 -10.49
C ASP A 22 -0.56 0.38 -10.25
N ARG A 23 -1.12 1.07 -9.26
CA ARG A 23 -0.72 2.46 -8.93
C ARG A 23 0.66 2.56 -8.30
N VAL A 24 1.01 1.62 -7.43
CA VAL A 24 2.37 1.53 -6.86
C VAL A 24 3.37 1.16 -7.95
N TYR A 25 2.98 0.29 -8.88
CA TYR A 25 3.77 0.02 -10.08
C TYR A 25 4.04 1.30 -10.88
N ASP A 26 2.97 2.04 -11.22
CA ASP A 26 3.05 3.29 -11.98
C ASP A 26 3.92 4.34 -11.24
N GLU A 27 3.87 4.39 -9.90
CA GLU A 27 4.72 5.27 -9.08
C GLU A 27 6.20 4.86 -9.14
N ILE A 28 6.52 3.59 -8.88
CA ILE A 28 7.90 3.07 -8.94
C ILE A 28 8.51 3.33 -10.32
N LEU A 29 7.75 3.10 -11.39
CA LEU A 29 8.26 3.27 -12.75
C LEU A 29 8.61 4.72 -13.12
N LYS A 30 8.05 5.71 -12.44
CA LYS A 30 8.42 7.13 -12.63
C LYS A 30 9.81 7.43 -12.10
N GLY A 31 10.30 6.66 -11.12
CA GLY A 31 11.65 6.82 -10.55
C GLY A 31 12.77 6.55 -11.56
N ASN A 32 12.53 5.66 -12.54
CA ASN A 32 13.46 5.29 -13.60
C ASN A 32 14.86 4.90 -13.10
N ASP A 33 14.91 4.17 -11.98
CA ASP A 33 16.10 3.70 -11.30
C ASP A 33 16.23 2.16 -11.34
N ASP A 34 17.19 1.61 -10.60
CA ASP A 34 17.42 0.16 -10.50
C ASP A 34 16.18 -0.59 -9.98
N LEU A 35 15.40 0.02 -9.08
CA LEU A 35 14.15 -0.55 -8.58
C LEU A 35 13.10 -0.62 -9.68
N ALA A 36 12.93 0.46 -10.46
CA ALA A 36 12.05 0.46 -11.62
C ALA A 36 12.46 -0.59 -12.66
N GLY A 37 13.77 -0.77 -12.89
CA GLY A 37 14.31 -1.82 -13.74
C GLY A 37 13.98 -3.22 -13.23
N TRP A 38 14.23 -3.49 -11.94
CA TRP A 38 13.94 -4.77 -11.32
C TRP A 38 12.43 -5.10 -11.34
N VAL A 39 11.57 -4.14 -10.99
CA VAL A 39 10.11 -4.31 -11.02
C VAL A 39 9.62 -4.67 -12.43
N LYS A 40 10.12 -3.99 -13.48
CA LYS A 40 9.74 -4.29 -14.88
C LYS A 40 10.13 -5.70 -15.30
N ASN A 41 11.31 -6.15 -14.89
CA ASN A 41 11.91 -7.37 -15.43
C ASN A 41 11.57 -8.62 -14.62
N SER A 42 11.44 -8.48 -13.29
CA SER A 42 11.42 -9.62 -12.37
C SER A 42 10.20 -9.68 -11.48
N PHE A 43 9.46 -8.58 -11.30
CA PHE A 43 8.34 -8.51 -10.35
C PHE A 43 7.00 -7.99 -10.93
N PRO A 44 6.77 -7.85 -12.26
CA PRO A 44 5.56 -7.18 -12.75
C PRO A 44 4.29 -7.97 -12.44
N PHE A 45 4.41 -9.30 -12.29
CA PHE A 45 3.29 -10.20 -11.99
C PHE A 45 2.69 -10.01 -10.60
N ALA A 46 3.44 -9.40 -9.67
CA ALA A 46 2.98 -9.15 -8.31
C ALA A 46 2.03 -7.95 -8.19
N PHE A 47 1.87 -7.17 -9.26
CA PHE A 47 1.04 -5.96 -9.28
C PHE A 47 -0.33 -6.24 -9.89
N VAL A 48 -1.38 -6.14 -9.07
CA VAL A 48 -2.76 -6.37 -9.50
C VAL A 48 -3.39 -5.10 -10.08
N ASN A 49 -4.23 -5.28 -11.10
CA ASN A 49 -5.00 -4.17 -11.67
C ASN A 49 -6.17 -3.82 -10.76
N THR A 50 -6.27 -2.55 -10.36
CA THR A 50 -7.37 -2.07 -9.50
C THR A 50 -8.28 -1.06 -10.21
N LYS A 51 -7.99 -0.71 -11.46
CA LYS A 51 -8.72 0.34 -12.23
C LYS A 51 -10.17 -0.05 -12.55
N ASN A 52 -10.45 -1.34 -12.74
CA ASN A 52 -11.78 -1.84 -13.15
C ASN A 52 -12.47 -2.71 -12.09
N ASP A 53 -11.95 -2.75 -10.87
CA ASP A 53 -12.53 -3.52 -9.77
C ASP A 53 -13.59 -2.67 -9.05
N SER A 54 -14.86 -3.03 -9.21
CA SER A 54 -16.00 -2.28 -8.63
C SER A 54 -15.98 -2.23 -7.11
N ASP A 55 -15.50 -3.29 -6.44
CA ASP A 55 -15.49 -3.36 -4.99
C ASP A 55 -14.36 -2.51 -4.41
N VAL A 56 -13.19 -2.51 -5.06
CA VAL A 56 -12.09 -1.60 -4.75
C VAL A 56 -12.53 -0.16 -4.94
N LEU A 57 -13.20 0.17 -6.06
CA LEU A 57 -13.71 1.51 -6.34
C LEU A 57 -14.75 1.97 -5.30
N ASN A 58 -15.64 1.07 -4.86
CA ASN A 58 -16.61 1.37 -3.81
C ASN A 58 -15.92 1.67 -2.47
N ASN A 59 -14.93 0.86 -2.08
CA ASN A 59 -14.16 1.11 -0.86
C ASN A 59 -13.34 2.40 -0.95
N TYR A 60 -12.74 2.68 -2.11
CA TYR A 60 -12.05 3.94 -2.38
C TYR A 60 -12.97 5.14 -2.17
N GLY A 61 -14.19 5.12 -2.74
CA GLY A 61 -15.17 6.18 -2.54
C GLY A 61 -15.52 6.42 -1.07
N LYS A 62 -15.67 5.36 -0.26
CA LYS A 62 -15.91 5.47 1.19
C LYS A 62 -14.73 6.14 1.90
N LEU A 63 -13.51 5.75 1.53
CA LEU A 63 -12.27 6.22 2.12
C LEU A 63 -12.06 7.71 1.85
N ILE A 64 -12.22 8.14 0.59
CA ILE A 64 -12.12 9.55 0.18
C ILE A 64 -13.18 10.40 0.91
N ASN A 65 -14.42 9.94 0.96
CA ASN A 65 -15.49 10.64 1.68
C ASN A 65 -15.22 10.74 3.19
N TRP A 66 -14.63 9.71 3.81
CA TRP A 66 -14.19 9.76 5.20
C TRP A 66 -13.09 10.81 5.40
N ALA A 67 -12.05 10.80 4.56
CA ALA A 67 -10.93 11.74 4.65
C ALA A 67 -11.40 13.19 4.56
N TYR A 68 -12.29 13.51 3.60
CA TYR A 68 -12.87 14.85 3.45
C TYR A 68 -13.71 15.29 4.66
N LYS A 69 -14.52 14.38 5.22
CA LYS A 69 -15.39 14.66 6.36
C LYS A 69 -14.65 14.75 7.70
N HIS A 70 -13.46 14.18 7.79
CA HIS A 70 -12.69 14.19 9.02
C HIS A 70 -12.19 15.62 9.33
N SER A 71 -12.65 16.21 10.43
CA SER A 71 -12.38 17.61 10.78
C SER A 71 -10.94 17.88 11.23
N GLN A 72 -10.24 16.86 11.71
CA GLN A 72 -8.86 16.98 12.19
C GLN A 72 -7.85 17.34 11.09
N PHE A 73 -8.03 16.83 9.86
CA PHE A 73 -7.08 17.05 8.78
C PHE A 73 -7.28 18.42 8.14
N ASN A 74 -6.19 19.11 7.88
CA ASN A 74 -6.24 20.36 7.12
C ASN A 74 -6.56 20.08 5.64
N GLN A 75 -6.91 21.13 4.89
CA GLN A 75 -7.31 20.98 3.49
C GLN A 75 -6.19 20.41 2.62
N ALA A 76 -4.94 20.83 2.84
CA ALA A 76 -3.79 20.33 2.09
C ALA A 76 -3.58 18.81 2.27
N ALA A 77 -3.77 18.29 3.48
CA ALA A 77 -3.70 16.86 3.77
C ALA A 77 -4.80 16.08 3.03
N LYS A 78 -6.02 16.64 3.00
CA LYS A 78 -7.15 16.04 2.27
C LYS A 78 -6.91 16.06 0.77
N ASP A 79 -6.43 17.18 0.24
CA ASP A 79 -6.15 17.32 -1.19
C ASP A 79 -5.04 16.36 -1.61
N GLU A 80 -3.95 16.26 -0.85
CA GLU A 80 -2.84 15.32 -1.13
C GLU A 80 -3.31 13.86 -1.11
N PHE A 81 -4.07 13.50 -0.08
CA PHE A 81 -4.53 12.12 0.09
C PHE A 81 -5.56 11.69 -0.97
N THR A 82 -6.24 12.65 -1.60
CA THR A 82 -7.29 12.38 -2.59
C THR A 82 -6.82 12.60 -4.03
N ARG A 83 -5.54 12.93 -4.23
CA ARG A 83 -4.92 13.00 -5.55
C ARG A 83 -5.00 11.65 -6.25
N VAL A 84 -5.21 11.71 -7.57
CA VAL A 84 -5.34 10.50 -8.42
C VAL A 84 -4.05 9.68 -8.41
N GLU A 85 -2.92 10.35 -8.26
CA GLU A 85 -1.58 9.76 -8.25
C GLU A 85 -1.21 9.13 -6.90
N ASN A 86 -1.94 9.43 -5.83
CA ASN A 86 -1.65 8.87 -4.51
C ASN A 86 -2.14 7.41 -4.45
N ALA A 87 -1.20 6.47 -4.26
CA ALA A 87 -1.49 5.04 -4.22
C ALA A 87 -2.07 4.58 -2.86
N ASP A 88 -1.85 5.31 -1.77
CA ASP A 88 -2.25 4.95 -0.40
C ASP A 88 -3.75 4.64 -0.25
N PRO A 89 -4.68 5.51 -0.67
CA PRO A 89 -6.11 5.19 -0.57
C PRO A 89 -6.49 3.95 -1.41
N TRP A 90 -5.77 3.64 -2.49
CA TRP A 90 -6.05 2.48 -3.34
C TRP A 90 -5.53 1.19 -2.72
N ILE A 91 -4.31 1.17 -2.16
CA ILE A 91 -3.76 -0.04 -1.54
C ILE A 91 -4.60 -0.47 -0.33
N ILE A 92 -5.08 0.51 0.45
CA ILE A 92 -5.98 0.24 1.57
C ILE A 92 -7.34 -0.27 1.08
N SER A 93 -7.89 0.33 0.02
CA SER A 93 -9.18 -0.11 -0.56
C SER A 93 -9.12 -1.55 -1.09
N TYR A 94 -7.99 -1.92 -1.70
CA TYR A 94 -7.72 -3.28 -2.13
C TYR A 94 -7.65 -4.26 -0.95
N ALA A 95 -6.93 -3.88 0.11
CA ALA A 95 -6.83 -4.68 1.32
C ALA A 95 -8.17 -4.84 2.05
N MET A 96 -9.00 -3.79 2.10
CA MET A 96 -10.35 -3.84 2.67
C MET A 96 -11.23 -4.88 1.98
N TYR A 97 -11.15 -4.99 0.65
CA TYR A 97 -11.99 -5.91 -0.12
C TYR A 97 -11.49 -7.36 -0.03
N ASN A 98 -10.18 -7.55 -0.19
CA ASN A 98 -9.59 -8.89 -0.29
C ASN A 98 -9.12 -9.47 1.06
N GLY A 99 -9.21 -8.70 2.15
CA GLY A 99 -8.80 -9.14 3.48
C GLY A 99 -7.28 -9.19 3.70
N PHE A 100 -6.51 -8.44 2.91
CA PHE A 100 -5.06 -8.33 3.09
C PHE A 100 -4.69 -7.49 4.30
N VAL A 101 -3.45 -7.69 4.75
CA VAL A 101 -2.77 -6.83 5.72
C VAL A 101 -1.94 -5.81 4.94
N VAL A 102 -2.06 -4.52 5.27
CA VAL A 102 -1.26 -3.47 4.63
C VAL A 102 0.13 -3.41 5.28
N GLU A 103 1.18 -3.52 4.48
CA GLU A 103 2.54 -3.24 4.95
C GLU A 103 2.85 -1.75 4.78
N THR A 104 3.41 -1.12 5.82
CA THR A 104 3.84 0.28 5.77
C THR A 104 4.92 0.57 6.81
N GLN A 105 5.81 1.52 6.49
CA GLN A 105 6.81 2.06 7.41
C GLN A 105 6.33 3.32 8.14
N GLU A 106 5.10 3.79 7.86
CA GLU A 106 4.50 4.90 8.58
C GLU A 106 4.09 4.52 10.00
N VAL A 107 3.94 5.53 10.86
CA VAL A 107 3.56 5.37 12.26
C VAL A 107 2.18 5.99 12.49
N LEU A 108 1.35 5.29 13.27
CA LEU A 108 0.08 5.81 13.75
C LEU A 108 0.29 7.09 14.56
N ASP A 109 -0.32 8.19 14.10
CA ASP A 109 -0.34 9.46 14.83
C ASP A 109 -1.77 9.97 14.95
N LYS A 110 -2.38 9.76 16.12
CA LYS A 110 -3.77 10.15 16.39
C LYS A 110 -3.99 11.66 16.38
N ASN A 111 -2.94 12.47 16.50
CA ASN A 111 -3.04 13.93 16.60
C ASN A 111 -2.59 14.64 15.31
N VAL A 112 -2.19 13.89 14.29
CA VAL A 112 -1.69 14.46 13.04
C VAL A 112 -2.78 15.23 12.29
N MET A 113 -2.42 16.41 11.79
CA MET A 113 -3.34 17.28 11.02
C MET A 113 -2.86 17.53 9.58
N LYS A 114 -1.56 17.34 9.31
CA LYS A 114 -0.89 17.81 8.08
C LYS A 114 -0.78 16.76 6.97
N ASN A 115 -1.10 15.52 7.25
CA ASN A 115 -1.16 14.39 6.34
C ASN A 115 -2.14 13.35 6.91
N ILE A 116 -2.44 12.33 6.12
CA ILE A 116 -3.32 11.22 6.51
C ILE A 116 -2.50 9.93 6.43
N PRO A 117 -1.87 9.48 7.53
CA PRO A 117 -1.03 8.30 7.50
C PRO A 117 -1.82 7.01 7.22
N ILE A 118 -1.23 6.06 6.51
CA ILE A 118 -1.81 4.74 6.23
C ILE A 118 -2.33 4.08 7.53
N PRO A 119 -1.55 4.00 8.64
CA PRO A 119 -2.05 3.42 9.89
C PRO A 119 -3.31 4.08 10.46
N ASN A 120 -3.47 5.41 10.30
CA ASN A 120 -4.65 6.12 10.78
C ASN A 120 -5.90 5.68 10.03
N VAL A 121 -5.78 5.51 8.71
CA VAL A 121 -6.86 5.04 7.84
C VAL A 121 -7.17 3.58 8.15
N CYS A 122 -6.14 2.74 8.27
CA CYS A 122 -6.30 1.33 8.62
C CYS A 122 -7.07 1.14 9.94
N VAL A 123 -6.76 1.93 10.97
CA VAL A 123 -7.52 1.94 12.23
C VAL A 123 -8.98 2.36 12.03
N ALA A 124 -9.24 3.42 11.24
CA ALA A 124 -10.59 3.91 11.01
C ALA A 124 -11.49 2.89 10.26
N PHE A 125 -10.90 2.08 9.39
CA PHE A 125 -11.59 1.08 8.57
C PHE A 125 -11.41 -0.36 9.04
N ASN A 126 -10.80 -0.58 10.21
CA ASN A 126 -10.50 -1.91 10.77
C ASN A 126 -9.71 -2.81 9.81
N VAL A 127 -8.76 -2.23 9.08
CA VAL A 127 -7.80 -2.94 8.23
C VAL A 127 -6.56 -3.24 9.04
N LYS A 128 -6.07 -4.47 8.99
CA LYS A 128 -4.81 -4.84 9.65
C LYS A 128 -3.65 -4.19 8.90
N TYR A 129 -2.65 -3.74 9.65
CA TYR A 129 -1.40 -3.25 9.08
C TYR A 129 -0.21 -3.70 9.93
N ILE A 130 0.95 -3.85 9.29
CA ILE A 130 2.20 -4.25 9.91
C ILE A 130 3.37 -3.47 9.28
N ASN A 131 4.52 -3.45 9.96
CA ASN A 131 5.76 -2.95 9.38
C ASN A 131 6.57 -4.09 8.73
N THR A 132 7.57 -3.74 7.92
CA THR A 132 8.43 -4.70 7.23
C THR A 132 9.06 -5.72 8.19
N PHE A 133 9.50 -5.33 9.38
CA PHE A 133 10.13 -6.28 10.32
C PHE A 133 9.14 -7.31 10.86
N THR A 134 7.90 -6.91 11.13
CA THR A 134 6.84 -7.83 11.51
C THR A 134 6.49 -8.75 10.34
N LEU A 135 6.34 -8.21 9.12
CA LEU A 135 6.11 -9.02 7.91
C LEU A 135 7.19 -10.10 7.75
N LEU A 136 8.46 -9.72 7.81
CA LEU A 136 9.58 -10.66 7.65
C LEU A 136 9.57 -11.75 8.73
N ARG A 137 9.21 -11.43 9.97
CA ARG A 137 9.08 -12.42 11.05
C ARG A 137 7.90 -13.36 10.83
N GLU A 138 6.73 -12.82 10.48
CA GLU A 138 5.51 -13.61 10.26
C GLU A 138 5.67 -14.57 9.07
N LEU A 139 6.38 -14.15 8.04
CA LEU A 139 6.69 -14.95 6.87
C LEU A 139 7.95 -15.83 7.02
N ASN A 140 8.52 -15.89 8.23
CA ASN A 140 9.70 -16.69 8.56
C ASN A 140 10.89 -16.46 7.62
N PHE A 141 11.11 -15.22 7.20
CA PHE A 141 12.27 -14.85 6.39
C PHE A 141 13.58 -15.18 7.11
N LYS A 142 14.52 -15.78 6.39
CA LYS A 142 15.86 -16.13 6.89
C LYS A 142 16.91 -15.57 5.94
N PHE A 143 17.93 -14.93 6.51
CA PHE A 143 19.18 -14.68 5.81
C PHE A 143 19.94 -16.01 5.74
N ASN A 144 20.00 -16.61 4.55
CA ASN A 144 20.89 -17.73 4.26
C ASN A 144 22.19 -17.20 3.65
#